data_AF-A0A7S7P156-F1
#
_entry.id   AF-A0A7S7P156-F1
#
_cell.length_a   1.000
_cell.length_b   1.000
_cell.length_c   1.000
_cell.angle_alpha   90.00
_cell.angle_beta   90.00
_cell.angle_gamma   90.00
#
_symmetry.space_group_name_H-M   'P 1'
#
loop_
_entity.id
_entity.type
_entity.pdbx_description
1 polymer ?
#
loop_
_entity_poly.entity_id
_entity_poly.type
_entity_poly.pdbx_seq_one_letter_code
_entity_poly.pdbx_strand_id
1 'polypeptide(L)'
;MNRKTMSIALLAVLVVGAGGYGVYRLGMNKGMEAAAGAAPAAQEGAGAGALDPATGRKVLYWHDPMVPGQKFDKPGKSPFMDMQLVPVYADAPADEGKVSISPVVQQNLGIRTAEVTRGKLAISVEAVGTVAWNERDVALVQARSAGFVERLFVRAPLDPVKKVHRALPGNASLIFRKK
;
A
#
# COMPACT_ATOMS: atom_id res chain seq x y z
N MET A 1 -33.77 1.13 -14.00
CA MET A 1 -33.87 0.19 -12.86
C MET A 1 -35.09 0.57 -12.03
N ASN A 2 -36.05 -0.33 -11.85
CA ASN A 2 -37.38 0.01 -11.35
C ASN A 2 -37.33 0.39 -9.87
N ARG A 3 -37.87 1.56 -9.49
CA ARG A 3 -37.82 2.05 -8.10
C ARG A 3 -38.33 1.02 -7.08
N LYS A 4 -39.30 0.18 -7.48
CA LYS A 4 -39.85 -0.93 -6.67
C LYS A 4 -38.80 -2.01 -6.34
N THR A 5 -37.89 -2.34 -7.26
CA THR A 5 -36.84 -3.34 -7.00
C THR A 5 -35.74 -2.79 -6.10
N MET A 6 -35.47 -1.48 -6.14
CA MET A 6 -34.56 -0.84 -5.17
C MET A 6 -35.14 -0.83 -3.75
N SER A 7 -36.44 -0.53 -3.59
CA SER A 7 -37.08 -0.51 -2.26
C SER A 7 -37.04 -1.88 -1.58
N ILE A 8 -37.29 -2.96 -2.34
CA ILE A 8 -37.27 -4.33 -1.82
C ILE A 8 -35.84 -4.76 -1.45
N ALA A 9 -34.85 -4.44 -2.27
CA ALA A 9 -33.45 -4.75 -1.97
C ALA A 9 -32.97 -4.02 -0.70
N LEU A 10 -33.38 -2.77 -0.50
CA LEU A 10 -32.98 -1.97 0.64
C LEU A 10 -33.62 -2.48 1.94
N LEU A 11 -34.88 -2.92 1.90
CA LEU A 11 -35.54 -3.60 3.02
C LEU A 11 -34.87 -4.94 3.37
N ALA A 12 -34.47 -5.73 2.37
CA ALA A 12 -33.82 -7.01 2.60
C ALA A 12 -32.46 -6.85 3.32
N VAL A 13 -31.65 -5.86 2.92
CA VAL A 13 -30.36 -5.57 3.56
C VAL A 13 -30.55 -5.13 5.02
N LEU A 14 -31.59 -4.33 5.29
CA LEU A 14 -31.86 -3.82 6.63
C LEU A 14 -32.30 -4.94 7.59
N VAL A 15 -33.11 -5.89 7.12
CA VAL A 15 -33.54 -7.06 7.90
C VAL A 15 -32.36 -7.99 8.23
N VAL A 16 -31.47 -8.24 7.25
CA VAL A 16 -30.28 -9.09 7.47
C VAL A 16 -29.29 -8.41 8.43
N GLY A 17 -29.09 -7.10 8.32
CA GLY A 17 -28.23 -6.33 9.22
C GLY A 17 -28.74 -6.34 10.67
N ALA A 18 -30.05 -6.12 10.88
CA ALA A 18 -30.66 -6.13 12.20
C ALA A 18 -30.64 -7.54 12.83
N GLY A 19 -30.92 -8.58 12.04
CA GLY A 19 -30.86 -9.97 12.49
C GLY A 19 -29.45 -10.39 12.90
N GLY A 20 -28.44 -10.07 12.09
CA GLY A 20 -27.04 -10.37 12.40
C GLY A 20 -26.55 -9.68 13.68
N TYR A 21 -26.92 -8.41 13.88
CA TYR A 21 -26.54 -7.66 15.08
C TYR A 21 -27.20 -8.22 16.36
N GLY A 22 -28.45 -8.67 16.27
CA GLY A 22 -29.15 -9.31 17.38
C GLY A 22 -28.50 -10.63 17.82
N VAL A 23 -28.14 -11.49 16.87
CA VAL A 23 -27.46 -12.78 17.14
C VAL A 23 -26.08 -12.54 17.75
N TYR A 24 -25.33 -11.57 17.24
CA TYR A 24 -23.99 -11.23 17.75
C TYR A 24 -24.02 -10.75 19.21
N ARG A 25 -24.95 -9.85 19.55
CA ARG A 25 -25.11 -9.34 20.93
C ARG A 25 -25.55 -10.42 21.91
N LEU A 26 -26.42 -11.33 21.49
CA LEU A 26 -26.88 -12.43 22.34
C LEU A 26 -25.78 -13.50 22.57
N GLY A 27 -24.94 -13.74 21.56
CA GLY A 27 -23.78 -14.63 21.68
C GLY A 27 -22.71 -14.09 22.65
N MET A 28 -22.43 -12.79 22.62
CA MET A 28 -21.48 -12.17 23.54
C MET A 28 -21.93 -12.21 25.01
N ASN A 29 -23.22 -11.97 25.28
CA ASN A 29 -23.72 -11.98 26.65
C ASN A 29 -23.68 -13.39 27.28
N LYS A 30 -23.96 -14.45 26.52
CA LYS A 30 -23.82 -15.85 27.01
C LYS A 30 -22.36 -16.30 27.12
N GLY A 31 -21.45 -15.74 26.33
CA GLY A 31 -20.01 -16.01 26.43
C GLY A 31 -19.37 -15.42 27.69
N MET A 32 -19.87 -14.28 28.19
CA MET A 32 -19.41 -13.67 29.44
C MET A 32 -19.94 -14.39 30.70
N GLU A 33 -21.12 -15.00 30.63
CA GLU A 33 -21.69 -15.75 31.75
C GLU A 33 -21.01 -17.12 31.94
N ALA A 34 -20.56 -17.76 30.85
CA ALA A 34 -19.79 -19.01 30.89
C ALA A 34 -18.33 -18.83 31.38
N ALA A 35 -17.82 -17.59 31.45
CA ALA A 35 -16.48 -17.29 31.94
C ALA A 35 -16.44 -16.96 33.46
N ALA A 36 -17.59 -16.81 34.11
CA ALA A 36 -17.71 -16.43 35.52
C ALA A 36 -17.81 -17.64 36.49
N GLY A 37 -17.71 -18.88 36.00
CA GLY A 37 -17.92 -20.09 36.78
C GLY A 37 -16.77 -21.09 36.73
N ALA A 38 -15.61 -20.76 37.31
CA ALA A 38 -14.60 -21.77 37.70
C ALA A 38 -13.57 -21.16 38.65
N ALA A 39 -13.85 -21.14 39.95
CA ALA A 39 -12.85 -20.97 40.98
C ALA A 39 -12.42 -22.34 41.52
N PRO A 40 -11.13 -22.71 41.48
CA PRO A 40 -10.57 -23.67 42.40
C PRO A 40 -9.69 -22.99 43.46
N ALA A 41 -9.66 -23.66 44.60
CA ALA A 41 -9.05 -23.25 45.86
C ALA A 41 -7.53 -23.04 45.78
N ALA A 42 -7.04 -22.20 46.70
CA ALA A 42 -5.65 -21.90 46.94
C ALA A 42 -4.81 -23.14 47.25
N GLN A 43 -3.63 -23.22 46.62
CA GLN A 43 -2.53 -24.03 47.09
C GLN A 43 -1.25 -23.18 47.02
N GLU A 44 -0.66 -22.95 48.19
CA GLU A 44 0.56 -22.17 48.40
C GLU A 44 1.75 -22.84 47.71
N GLY A 45 2.37 -22.08 46.83
CA GLY A 45 3.62 -22.39 46.17
C GLY A 45 3.91 -21.24 45.24
N ALA A 46 4.80 -20.33 45.65
CA ALA A 46 5.21 -19.18 44.84
C ALA A 46 5.88 -19.67 43.55
N GLY A 47 5.06 -19.91 42.53
CA GLY A 47 5.43 -20.16 41.14
C GLY A 47 5.09 -18.95 40.28
N ALA A 48 5.58 -18.95 39.04
CA ALA A 48 5.37 -17.94 38.02
C ALA A 48 3.89 -17.51 38.00
N GLY A 49 3.64 -16.23 38.25
CA GLY A 49 2.31 -15.68 38.48
C GLY A 49 2.04 -15.17 39.91
N ALA A 50 2.92 -15.44 40.88
CA ALA A 50 2.85 -14.82 42.20
C ALA A 50 3.18 -13.31 42.15
N LEU A 51 2.49 -12.53 42.97
CA LEU A 51 2.81 -11.13 43.23
C LEU A 51 4.05 -11.09 44.12
N ASP A 52 5.07 -10.36 43.71
CA ASP A 52 6.27 -10.15 44.52
C ASP A 52 5.89 -9.39 45.81
N PRO A 53 6.12 -9.93 47.01
CA PRO A 53 5.79 -9.26 48.27
C PRO A 53 6.54 -7.94 48.48
N ALA A 54 7.66 -7.70 47.78
CA ALA A 54 8.42 -6.46 47.89
C ALA A 54 7.92 -5.33 46.97
N THR A 55 7.37 -5.68 45.80
CA THR A 55 7.00 -4.69 44.77
C THR A 55 5.51 -4.74 44.38
N GLY A 56 4.76 -5.76 44.80
CA GLY A 56 3.37 -6.00 44.40
C GLY A 56 3.20 -6.33 42.92
N ARG A 57 4.29 -6.56 42.18
CA ARG A 57 4.28 -6.76 40.72
C ARG A 57 4.22 -8.25 40.40
N LYS A 58 3.49 -8.60 39.34
CA LYS A 58 3.39 -10.00 38.88
C LYS A 58 4.70 -10.44 38.24
N VAL A 59 5.37 -11.41 38.84
CA VAL A 59 6.61 -11.99 38.30
C VAL A 59 6.26 -13.00 37.21
N LEU A 60 6.76 -12.80 36.00
CA LEU A 60 6.50 -13.64 34.83
C LEU A 60 7.41 -14.88 34.85
N TYR A 61 8.71 -14.69 35.07
CA TYR A 61 9.69 -15.77 35.27
C TYR A 61 10.95 -15.22 35.94
N TRP A 62 11.73 -16.11 36.53
CA TRP A 62 13.03 -15.83 37.12
C TRP A 62 14.12 -16.28 36.15
N HIS A 63 15.20 -15.51 36.00
CA HIS A 63 16.29 -15.87 35.10
C HIS A 63 17.66 -15.62 35.73
N ASP A 64 18.66 -16.37 35.24
CA ASP A 64 20.06 -16.21 35.58
C ASP A 64 20.70 -15.21 34.59
N PRO A 65 21.26 -14.08 35.07
CA PRO A 65 21.83 -13.05 34.20
C PRO A 65 23.08 -13.51 33.41
N MET A 66 23.70 -14.63 33.80
CA MET A 66 24.94 -15.11 33.16
C MET A 66 24.68 -16.11 32.01
N VAL A 67 23.54 -16.82 32.02
CA VAL A 67 23.15 -17.79 30.99
C VAL A 67 21.75 -17.46 30.47
N PRO A 68 21.64 -16.58 29.46
CA PRO A 68 20.36 -16.16 28.89
C PRO A 68 19.77 -17.29 28.04
N GLY A 69 19.12 -18.26 28.70
CA GLY A 69 18.48 -19.38 28.03
C GLY A 69 17.50 -20.17 28.89
N GLN A 70 17.70 -20.23 30.21
CA GLN A 70 16.84 -20.98 31.13
C GLN A 70 15.93 -20.05 31.93
N LYS A 71 14.63 -20.31 31.85
CA LYS A 71 13.57 -19.60 32.58
C LYS A 71 13.13 -20.48 33.76
N PHE A 72 13.07 -19.91 34.94
CA PHE A 72 12.70 -20.61 36.17
C PHE A 72 11.39 -20.06 36.73
N ASP A 73 10.48 -20.94 37.10
CA ASP A 73 9.15 -20.53 37.59
C ASP A 73 9.13 -20.21 39.08
N LYS A 74 10.15 -20.56 39.85
CA LYS A 74 10.18 -20.37 41.30
C LYS A 74 11.31 -19.44 41.73
N PRO A 75 11.10 -18.58 42.74
CA PRO A 75 12.20 -17.88 43.39
C PRO A 75 13.13 -18.91 44.03
N GLY A 76 14.42 -18.81 43.78
CA GLY A 76 15.39 -19.77 44.29
C GLY A 76 16.81 -19.52 43.81
N LYS A 77 17.71 -20.39 44.24
CA LYS A 77 19.09 -20.44 43.75
C LYS A 77 19.13 -21.18 42.41
N SER A 78 19.91 -20.64 41.46
CA SER A 78 20.14 -21.24 40.15
C SER A 78 20.76 -22.64 40.31
N PRO A 79 20.20 -23.71 39.71
CA PRO A 79 20.73 -25.07 39.79
C PRO A 79 22.14 -25.22 39.19
N PHE A 80 22.59 -24.23 38.42
CA PHE A 80 23.86 -24.28 37.71
C PHE A 80 24.99 -23.54 38.44
N MET A 81 24.68 -22.55 39.31
CA MET A 81 25.69 -21.71 39.97
C MET A 81 25.28 -21.10 41.32
N ASP A 82 24.34 -21.67 42.07
CA ASP A 82 24.00 -21.28 43.46
C ASP A 82 23.66 -19.78 43.70
N MET A 83 23.46 -19.00 42.63
CA MET A 83 23.17 -17.57 42.69
C MET A 83 21.68 -17.28 42.77
N GLN A 84 21.33 -16.15 43.38
CA GLN A 84 19.94 -15.70 43.50
C GLN A 84 19.38 -15.33 42.11
N LEU A 85 18.33 -16.00 41.67
CA LEU A 85 17.67 -15.67 40.40
C LEU A 85 17.06 -14.27 40.45
N VAL A 86 17.02 -13.58 39.30
CA VAL A 86 16.46 -12.22 39.17
C VAL A 86 15.03 -12.28 38.59
N PRO A 87 14.04 -11.63 39.22
CA PRO A 87 12.65 -11.65 38.76
C PRO A 87 12.47 -10.76 37.53
N VAL A 88 11.86 -11.30 36.47
CA VAL A 88 11.37 -10.54 35.32
C VAL A 88 9.88 -10.30 35.51
N TYR A 89 9.49 -9.04 35.58
CA TYR A 89 8.10 -8.64 35.81
C TYR A 89 7.28 -8.65 34.52
N ALA A 90 6.00 -9.00 34.63
CA ALA A 90 5.02 -8.97 33.54
C ALA A 90 4.65 -7.55 33.08
N ASP A 91 5.16 -6.52 33.76
CA ASP A 91 5.01 -5.10 33.37
C ASP A 91 6.00 -4.66 32.29
N ALA A 92 6.82 -5.58 31.74
CA ALA A 92 7.34 -5.36 30.41
C ALA A 92 6.12 -5.29 29.48
N PRO A 93 5.81 -4.13 28.87
CA PRO A 93 4.59 -3.97 28.10
C PRO A 93 4.51 -5.10 27.07
N ALA A 94 3.51 -5.96 27.26
CA ALA A 94 3.20 -7.02 26.33
C ALA A 94 3.07 -6.40 24.93
N ASP A 95 3.74 -7.04 23.98
CA ASP A 95 3.89 -6.60 22.59
C ASP A 95 2.54 -6.41 21.89
N GLU A 96 1.97 -5.22 22.01
CA GLU A 96 0.88 -4.72 21.16
C GLU A 96 1.45 -4.16 19.84
N GLY A 97 2.58 -4.69 19.35
CA GLY A 97 3.31 -4.13 18.20
C GLY A 97 3.86 -2.73 18.44
N LYS A 98 4.10 -2.36 19.70
CA LYS A 98 4.61 -1.04 20.11
C LYS A 98 6.02 -1.16 20.64
N VAL A 99 6.96 -0.52 19.95
CA VAL A 99 8.36 -0.39 20.41
C VAL A 99 8.50 0.93 21.16
N SER A 100 9.02 0.86 22.39
CA SER A 100 9.31 2.03 23.22
C SER A 100 10.81 2.34 23.20
N ILE A 101 11.16 3.61 23.00
CA ILE A 101 12.54 4.10 22.90
C ILE A 101 12.72 5.26 23.87
N SER A 102 13.84 5.32 24.58
CA SER A 102 14.08 6.37 25.57
C SER A 102 14.20 7.77 24.91
N PRO A 103 13.67 8.84 25.53
CA PRO A 103 13.72 10.18 24.96
C PRO A 103 15.15 10.70 24.71
N VAL A 104 16.10 10.31 25.56
CA VAL A 104 17.53 10.67 25.40
C VAL A 104 18.11 10.07 24.12
N VAL A 105 17.75 8.82 23.80
CA VAL A 105 18.16 8.17 22.56
C VAL A 105 17.49 8.85 21.36
N GLN A 106 16.21 9.18 21.44
CA GLN A 106 15.51 9.90 20.36
C GLN A 106 16.15 11.27 20.05
N GLN A 107 16.54 12.01 21.09
CA GLN A 107 17.21 13.31 20.96
C GLN A 107 18.62 13.18 20.39
N ASN A 108 19.42 12.24 20.90
CA ASN A 108 20.80 12.05 20.44
C ASN A 108 20.86 11.59 18.98
N LEU A 109 19.89 10.80 18.52
CA LEU A 109 19.78 10.39 17.12
C LEU A 109 19.12 11.44 16.21
N GLY A 110 18.56 12.52 16.77
CA GLY A 110 17.95 13.59 15.99
C GLY A 110 16.75 13.12 15.14
N ILE A 111 15.89 12.28 15.70
CA ILE A 111 14.73 11.72 14.99
C ILE A 111 13.83 12.84 14.46
N ARG A 112 13.44 12.74 13.19
CA ARG A 112 12.50 13.66 12.53
C ARG A 112 11.26 12.90 12.11
N THR A 113 10.11 13.50 12.40
CA THR A 113 8.80 12.99 12.01
C THR A 113 8.09 14.04 11.17
N ALA A 114 7.16 13.58 10.35
CA ALA A 114 6.29 14.43 9.57
C ALA A 114 4.88 13.85 9.61
N GLU A 115 3.87 14.71 9.56
CA GLU A 115 2.49 14.27 9.51
C GLU A 115 2.18 13.63 8.16
N VAL A 116 1.44 12.52 8.17
CA VAL A 116 1.02 11.84 6.96
C VAL A 116 -0.10 12.65 6.31
N THR A 117 0.17 13.18 5.12
CA THR A 117 -0.81 13.94 4.33
C THR A 117 -1.20 13.18 3.07
N ARG A 118 -2.44 13.37 2.61
CA ARG A 118 -2.89 12.89 1.29
C ARG A 118 -2.78 14.02 0.28
N GLY A 119 -2.14 13.74 -0.84
CA GLY A 119 -2.00 14.69 -1.94
C GLY A 119 -1.93 13.97 -3.29
N LYS A 120 -1.97 14.75 -4.37
CA LYS A 120 -1.69 14.23 -5.72
C LYS A 120 -0.19 14.29 -5.95
N LEU A 121 0.43 13.14 -6.23
CA LEU A 121 1.83 13.06 -6.62
C LEU A 121 1.95 13.33 -8.11
N ALA A 122 2.66 14.39 -8.49
CA ALA A 122 3.00 14.65 -9.88
C ALA A 122 4.18 13.73 -10.25
N ILE A 123 3.91 12.70 -11.05
CA ILE A 123 4.96 11.85 -11.63
C ILE A 123 5.32 12.45 -12.99
N SER A 124 6.56 12.88 -13.15
CA SER A 124 7.10 13.27 -14.45
C SER A 124 7.67 12.05 -15.17
N VAL A 125 7.28 11.86 -16.43
CA VAL A 125 7.86 10.85 -17.32
C VAL A 125 8.58 11.58 -18.44
N GLU A 126 9.86 11.29 -18.60
CA GLU A 126 10.67 11.81 -19.71
C GLU A 126 10.86 10.70 -20.74
N ALA A 127 10.62 11.04 -22.01
CA ALA A 127 10.78 10.10 -23.12
C ALA A 127 11.42 10.82 -24.32
N VAL A 128 12.24 10.08 -25.06
CA VAL A 128 12.85 10.54 -26.31
C VAL A 128 12.01 10.11 -27.50
N GLY A 129 12.01 10.92 -28.56
CA GLY A 129 11.27 10.64 -29.80
C GLY A 129 11.95 11.25 -31.01
N THR A 130 11.54 10.82 -32.20
CA THR A 130 12.06 11.32 -33.48
C THR A 130 10.96 12.05 -34.25
N VAL A 131 11.36 13.02 -35.07
CA VAL A 131 10.43 13.74 -35.97
C VAL A 131 10.37 12.98 -37.29
N ALA A 132 9.16 12.55 -37.67
CA ALA A 132 8.90 11.85 -38.92
C ALA A 132 7.92 12.64 -39.80
N TRP A 133 7.91 12.32 -41.09
CA TRP A 133 6.91 12.87 -42.02
C TRP A 133 5.51 12.39 -41.66
N ASN A 134 4.51 13.25 -41.83
CA ASN A 134 3.12 12.84 -41.69
C ASN A 134 2.73 11.96 -42.88
N GLU A 135 2.65 10.65 -42.67
CA GLU A 135 2.31 9.67 -43.71
C GLU A 135 0.93 9.93 -44.35
N ARG A 136 0.03 10.62 -43.65
CA ARG A 136 -1.30 10.98 -44.17
C ARG A 136 -1.26 12.13 -45.19
N ASP A 137 -0.21 12.93 -45.16
CA ASP A 137 -0.03 14.08 -46.06
C ASP A 137 0.89 13.75 -47.25
N VAL A 138 1.28 12.48 -47.41
CA VAL A 138 2.06 12.00 -48.55
C VAL A 138 1.13 11.70 -49.72
N ALA A 139 1.37 12.35 -50.86
CA ALA A 139 0.61 12.13 -52.10
C ALA A 139 1.55 11.75 -53.25
N LEU A 140 1.14 10.76 -54.05
CA LEU A 140 1.86 10.33 -55.24
C LEU A 140 1.23 10.95 -56.48
N VAL A 141 1.96 11.84 -57.15
CA VAL A 141 1.48 12.55 -58.34
C VAL A 141 1.76 11.72 -59.58
N GLN A 142 0.70 11.18 -60.20
CA GLN A 142 0.79 10.43 -61.46
C GLN A 142 0.11 11.19 -62.59
N ALA A 143 0.70 11.13 -63.78
CA ALA A 143 0.05 11.61 -65.00
C ALA A 143 -1.17 10.72 -65.32
N ARG A 144 -2.29 11.33 -65.70
CA ARG A 144 -3.53 10.61 -66.04
C ARG A 144 -3.51 10.01 -67.45
N SER A 145 -2.59 10.45 -68.32
CA SER A 145 -2.41 9.98 -69.69
C SER A 145 -0.97 10.10 -70.14
N ALA A 146 -0.57 9.35 -71.18
CA ALA A 146 0.77 9.42 -71.75
C ALA A 146 1.07 10.78 -72.44
N GLY A 147 2.32 11.22 -72.36
CA GLY A 147 2.83 12.46 -72.95
C GLY A 147 4.33 12.65 -72.64
N PHE A 148 4.89 13.80 -73.02
CA PHE A 148 6.29 14.16 -72.76
C PHE A 148 6.38 15.30 -71.73
N VAL A 149 7.49 15.38 -71.00
CA VAL A 149 7.76 16.45 -70.02
C VAL A 149 8.45 17.62 -70.73
N GLU A 150 7.81 18.79 -70.75
CA GLU A 150 8.39 20.01 -71.36
C GLU A 150 9.09 20.90 -70.34
N ARG A 151 8.55 20.99 -69.11
CA ARG A 151 9.07 21.85 -68.05
C ARG A 151 8.97 21.16 -66.69
N LEU A 152 10.03 21.27 -65.91
CA LEU A 152 10.16 20.72 -64.58
C LEU A 152 10.48 21.84 -63.58
N PHE A 153 9.59 22.07 -62.62
CA PHE A 153 9.75 23.15 -61.62
C PHE A 153 10.48 22.70 -60.34
N VAL A 154 10.50 21.39 -60.07
CA VAL A 154 11.16 20.80 -58.90
C VAL A 154 12.37 20.01 -59.39
N ARG A 155 13.56 20.34 -58.89
CA ARG A 155 14.81 19.82 -59.46
C ARG A 155 15.33 18.60 -58.70
N ALA A 156 15.10 18.55 -57.39
CA ALA A 156 15.61 17.51 -56.53
C ALA A 156 14.54 16.96 -55.56
N PRO A 157 14.69 15.70 -55.10
CA PRO A 157 13.95 15.21 -53.95
C PRO A 157 14.20 16.13 -52.73
N LEU A 158 13.17 16.29 -51.89
CA LEU A 158 13.16 17.14 -50.68
C LEU A 158 13.12 18.67 -50.92
N ASP A 159 13.03 19.12 -52.17
CA ASP A 159 12.75 20.54 -52.45
C ASP A 159 11.37 20.93 -51.87
N PRO A 160 11.28 22.02 -51.08
CA PRO A 160 10.03 22.44 -50.47
C PRO A 160 9.06 22.99 -51.52
N VAL A 161 7.83 22.50 -51.50
CA VAL A 161 6.76 22.93 -52.42
C VAL A 161 5.52 23.34 -51.64
N LYS A 162 4.79 24.34 -52.15
CA LYS A 162 3.52 24.79 -51.56
C LYS A 162 2.35 24.21 -52.33
N LYS A 163 1.33 23.72 -51.62
CA LYS A 163 0.07 23.29 -52.24
C LYS A 163 -0.64 24.50 -52.84
N VAL A 164 -0.75 24.55 -54.15
CA VAL A 164 -1.53 25.58 -54.85
C VAL A 164 -2.92 25.03 -55.13
N HIS A 165 -3.98 25.66 -54.60
CA HIS A 165 -5.37 25.21 -54.74
C HIS A 165 -5.98 25.47 -56.13
N ARG A 166 -5.17 25.89 -57.10
CA ARG A 166 -5.64 26.25 -58.43
C ARG A 166 -4.70 25.62 -59.44
N ALA A 167 -5.28 24.92 -60.41
CA ALA A 167 -4.63 24.62 -61.67
C ALA A 167 -4.29 25.97 -62.35
N LEU A 168 -3.18 26.57 -61.94
CA LEU A 168 -2.59 27.75 -62.55
C LEU A 168 -1.13 27.42 -62.91
N PRO A 169 -0.65 27.92 -64.05
CA PRO A 169 0.59 27.48 -64.70
C PRO A 169 1.84 28.13 -64.07
N GLY A 170 1.88 28.25 -62.75
CA GLY A 170 2.82 29.12 -62.06
C GLY A 170 3.74 28.44 -61.06
N ASN A 171 3.25 27.50 -60.25
CA ASN A 171 4.06 26.90 -59.19
C ASN A 171 3.71 25.42 -59.02
N ALA A 172 4.71 24.56 -59.25
CA ALA A 172 4.70 23.11 -59.02
C ALA A 172 3.63 22.29 -59.79
N SER A 173 3.30 22.65 -61.02
CA SER A 173 2.53 21.79 -61.92
C SER A 173 3.43 21.23 -63.01
N LEU A 174 3.59 19.90 -63.10
CA LEU A 174 4.13 19.26 -64.30
C LEU A 174 3.11 19.45 -65.42
N ILE A 175 3.49 20.22 -66.45
CA ILE A 175 2.62 20.48 -67.61
C ILE A 175 2.86 19.36 -68.62
N PHE A 176 1.84 18.53 -68.84
CA PHE A 176 1.84 17.48 -69.86
C PHE A 176 0.91 17.86 -71.02
N ARG A 177 1.39 17.77 -72.26
CA ARG A 177 0.57 17.98 -73.47
C ARG A 177 0.22 16.63 -74.10
N LYS A 178 -1.05 16.45 -74.45
CA LYS A 178 -1.54 15.32 -75.26
C LYS A 178 -1.52 15.75 -76.75
N LYS A 179 -1.21 14.82 -77.64
CA LYS A 179 -1.34 15.04 -79.09
C LYS A 179 -2.81 15.13 -79.49
#